data_AF-A0AAW2W9J7-F1
#
_entry.id   AF-A0AAW2W9J7-F1
#
_cell.length_a   1.000
_cell.length_b   1.000
_cell.length_c   1.000
_cell.angle_alpha   90.00
_cell.angle_beta   90.00
_cell.angle_gamma   90.00
#
_symmetry.space_group_name_H-M   'P 1'
#
loop_
_entity.id
_entity.type
_entity.pdbx_description
1 polymer ?
#
loop_
_entity_poly.entity_id
_entity_poly.type
_entity_poly.pdbx_seq_one_letter_code
_entity_poly.pdbx_strand_id
1 'polypeptide(L)'
;MAGVLTVTASSVGVCGRLLAVLPSLSARKALCASLSSSKCYSSMSWNSLRCRTTVLPSRKLVIRAARTESKGVTLGSRAPDFELPEPLTGKVWKLDDFESYPALLVMFICNHCPFVKHLKKDIVKLSNFYMKKGLAVVAISSNSITTHPQDGPEFMAEEAKIFNYPFPYLYDESQDVARNFGAVCTPEFFLFKKDGRRPFELVYHGQFDDSRPSNNMPITGRDLSLAIDSVLSGQPVPSIQKPSVGCSIKWNPEVKA
;
A
#
# COMPACT_ATOMS: atom_id res chain seq x y z
N MET A 1 21.37 49.95 26.95
CA MET A 1 21.09 50.73 25.73
C MET A 1 20.20 49.90 24.83
N ALA A 2 18.97 50.37 24.63
CA ALA A 2 17.94 49.71 23.83
C ALA A 2 18.07 50.13 22.36
N GLY A 3 17.76 49.21 21.44
CA GLY A 3 17.66 49.48 20.01
C GLY A 3 16.58 48.62 19.38
N VAL A 4 15.37 49.18 19.32
CA VAL A 4 14.18 48.65 18.64
C VAL A 4 14.27 48.99 17.15
N LEU A 5 13.93 48.05 16.27
CA LEU A 5 13.70 48.32 14.85
C LEU A 5 12.27 47.90 14.47
N THR A 6 11.46 48.89 14.12
CA THR A 6 10.12 48.77 13.51
C THR A 6 9.99 49.87 12.46
N VAL A 7 9.77 49.53 11.18
CA VAL A 7 9.29 50.47 10.14
C VAL A 7 8.54 49.65 9.05
N THR A 8 7.21 49.56 9.14
CA THR A 8 6.14 50.18 8.32
C THR A 8 5.77 49.51 6.99
N ALA A 9 4.47 49.24 6.85
CA ALA A 9 3.75 48.92 5.62
C ALA A 9 3.41 50.18 4.80
N SER A 10 3.16 50.02 3.51
CA SER A 10 2.52 51.03 2.66
C SER A 10 1.62 50.37 1.62
N SER A 11 0.33 50.76 1.67
CA SER A 11 -0.69 50.67 0.61
C SER A 11 -0.36 51.69 -0.51
N VAL A 12 -0.90 51.64 -1.74
CA VAL A 12 -2.23 52.10 -2.21
C VAL A 12 -2.35 51.70 -3.70
N GLY A 13 -3.42 51.04 -4.15
CA GLY A 13 -4.52 51.59 -5.02
C GLY A 13 -4.21 51.47 -6.53
N VAL A 14 -5.11 51.21 -7.50
CA VAL A 14 -6.43 51.77 -7.83
C VAL A 14 -6.97 50.92 -9.02
N CYS A 15 -8.18 50.36 -8.94
CA CYS A 15 -9.43 50.72 -9.64
C CYS A 15 -9.57 50.31 -11.13
N GLY A 16 -10.70 49.66 -11.44
CA GLY A 16 -11.15 49.37 -12.79
C GLY A 16 -12.36 48.44 -12.75
N ARG A 17 -13.56 48.99 -13.01
CA ARG A 17 -14.88 48.48 -12.66
C ARG A 17 -15.72 48.39 -13.95
N LEU A 18 -16.75 47.53 -13.91
CA LEU A 18 -18.07 47.61 -14.58
C LEU A 18 -18.47 46.53 -15.62
N LEU A 19 -19.65 45.96 -15.31
CA LEU A 19 -20.82 45.59 -16.12
C LEU A 19 -20.73 44.33 -16.99
N ALA A 20 -21.39 43.22 -16.63
CA ALA A 20 -22.85 42.94 -16.62
C ALA A 20 -23.38 42.49 -17.99
N VAL A 21 -24.17 41.41 -17.96
CA VAL A 21 -25.50 41.22 -18.58
C VAL A 21 -25.72 39.72 -18.91
N LEU A 22 -26.71 39.12 -18.22
CA LEU A 22 -27.47 37.92 -18.63
C LEU A 22 -28.58 38.35 -19.63
N PRO A 23 -29.03 37.48 -20.54
CA PRO A 23 -30.31 36.76 -20.35
C PRO A 23 -30.27 35.31 -20.90
N SER A 24 -30.91 34.30 -20.29
CA SER A 24 -32.34 33.96 -20.16
C SER A 24 -32.95 33.12 -21.30
N LEU A 25 -33.73 32.10 -20.88
CA LEU A 25 -34.85 31.41 -21.54
C LEU A 25 -34.58 30.43 -22.71
N SER A 26 -34.97 29.16 -22.52
CA SER A 26 -36.27 28.65 -23.02
C SER A 26 -36.31 27.12 -23.00
N ALA A 27 -37.13 26.57 -22.11
CA ALA A 27 -37.60 25.20 -22.20
C ALA A 27 -38.80 25.14 -23.16
N ARG A 28 -38.83 24.17 -24.08
CA ARG A 28 -40.05 23.80 -24.82
C ARG A 28 -40.31 22.31 -24.74
N LYS A 29 -41.47 22.00 -24.15
CA LYS A 29 -42.21 20.75 -24.20
C LYS A 29 -42.62 20.45 -25.66
N ALA A 30 -42.64 19.17 -26.03
CA ALA A 30 -43.49 18.67 -27.10
C ALA A 30 -44.22 17.41 -26.61
N LEU A 31 -45.52 17.58 -26.32
CA LEU A 31 -46.53 16.52 -26.33
C LEU A 31 -47.00 16.33 -27.79
N CYS A 32 -47.15 15.09 -28.22
CA CYS A 32 -48.08 14.69 -29.28
C CYS A 32 -48.53 13.26 -28.94
N ALA A 33 -49.71 13.10 -28.34
CA ALA A 33 -51.01 12.97 -29.00
C ALA A 33 -51.17 11.60 -29.68
N SER A 34 -51.94 10.77 -28.98
CA SER A 34 -52.53 9.50 -29.37
C SER A 34 -53.49 9.65 -30.55
N LEU A 35 -53.39 8.77 -31.54
CA LEU A 35 -54.45 8.52 -32.52
C LEU A 35 -54.70 7.01 -32.60
N SER A 36 -55.94 6.65 -32.28
CA SER A 36 -56.50 5.33 -32.48
C SER A 36 -56.76 5.09 -33.96
N SER A 37 -56.42 3.91 -34.47
CA SER A 37 -57.31 3.24 -35.43
C SER A 37 -57.05 1.74 -35.41
N SER A 38 -58.13 1.04 -35.10
CA SER A 38 -58.32 -0.39 -35.12
C SER A 38 -58.32 -0.90 -36.56
N LYS A 39 -57.58 -1.98 -36.83
CA LYS A 39 -57.87 -2.93 -37.89
C LYS A 39 -57.32 -4.30 -37.50
N CYS A 40 -58.25 -5.21 -37.20
CA CYS A 40 -58.01 -6.64 -37.10
C CYS A 40 -57.59 -7.19 -38.46
N TYR A 41 -56.49 -7.92 -38.51
CA TYR A 41 -56.26 -8.98 -39.48
C TYR A 41 -55.81 -10.22 -38.71
N SER A 42 -56.55 -11.29 -38.94
CA SER A 42 -56.32 -12.62 -38.41
C SER A 42 -55.23 -13.35 -39.20
N SER A 43 -54.70 -14.39 -38.56
CA SER A 43 -53.87 -15.47 -39.10
C SER A 43 -52.37 -15.16 -39.28
N MET A 44 -51.56 -15.68 -38.37
CA MET A 44 -50.86 -16.96 -38.51
C MET A 44 -49.93 -17.07 -37.30
N SER A 45 -50.14 -18.10 -36.48
CA SER A 45 -49.32 -18.38 -35.30
C SER A 45 -47.93 -18.80 -35.75
N TRP A 46 -46.99 -17.86 -35.78
CA TRP A 46 -45.57 -18.14 -35.76
C TRP A 46 -45.21 -18.40 -34.31
N ASN A 47 -45.03 -19.66 -33.94
CA ASN A 47 -44.38 -20.02 -32.68
C ASN A 47 -42.93 -19.49 -32.76
N SER A 48 -42.74 -18.28 -32.24
CA SER A 48 -41.41 -17.76 -31.93
C SER A 48 -40.78 -18.73 -30.93
N LEU A 49 -39.93 -19.62 -31.43
CA LEU A 49 -38.97 -20.36 -30.62
C LEU A 49 -38.15 -19.31 -29.86
N ARG A 50 -38.57 -19.02 -28.63
CA ARG A 50 -37.75 -18.29 -27.66
C ARG A 50 -36.52 -19.14 -27.45
N CYS A 51 -35.45 -18.83 -28.17
CA CYS A 51 -34.13 -19.31 -27.86
C CYS A 51 -33.81 -18.78 -26.45
N ARG A 52 -34.04 -19.62 -25.43
CA ARG A 52 -33.58 -19.34 -24.07
C ARG A 52 -32.07 -19.36 -24.13
N THR A 53 -31.46 -18.20 -24.27
CA THR A 53 -30.06 -17.98 -23.96
C THR A 53 -29.90 -18.27 -22.47
N THR A 54 -29.51 -19.50 -22.14
CA THR A 54 -29.03 -19.83 -20.81
C THR A 54 -27.70 -19.10 -20.64
N VAL A 55 -27.75 -17.91 -20.03
CA VAL A 55 -26.56 -17.21 -19.55
C VAL A 55 -25.97 -18.08 -18.46
N LEU A 56 -24.92 -18.83 -18.79
CA LEU A 56 -24.14 -19.57 -17.80
C LEU A 56 -23.55 -18.54 -16.84
N PRO A 57 -23.69 -18.73 -15.51
CA PRO A 57 -23.13 -17.80 -14.55
C PRO A 57 -21.61 -17.73 -14.75
N SER A 58 -21.08 -16.52 -14.93
CA SER A 58 -19.63 -16.34 -15.01
C SER A 58 -19.04 -16.77 -13.68
N ARG A 59 -18.28 -17.87 -13.69
CA ARG A 59 -17.48 -18.27 -12.53
C ARG A 59 -16.44 -17.17 -12.33
N LYS A 60 -16.65 -16.29 -11.35
CA LYS A 60 -15.58 -15.44 -10.83
C LYS A 60 -14.46 -16.37 -10.41
N LEU A 61 -13.32 -16.29 -11.11
CA LEU A 61 -12.11 -17.00 -10.74
C LEU A 61 -11.65 -16.44 -9.39
N VAL A 62 -12.02 -17.10 -8.30
CA VAL A 62 -11.47 -16.79 -6.98
C VAL A 62 -10.09 -17.43 -6.94
N ILE A 63 -9.07 -16.67 -7.33
CA ILE A 63 -7.68 -17.06 -7.11
C ILE A 63 -7.49 -17.10 -5.59
N ARG A 64 -7.54 -18.29 -5.00
CA ARG A 64 -7.18 -18.50 -3.60
C ARG A 64 -5.67 -18.26 -3.50
N ALA A 65 -5.29 -17.10 -2.97
CA ALA A 65 -3.89 -16.80 -2.72
C ALA A 65 -3.29 -17.89 -1.83
N ALA A 66 -2.26 -18.58 -2.33
CA ALA A 66 -1.55 -19.58 -1.56
C ALA A 66 -0.89 -18.91 -0.35
N ARG A 67 -1.18 -19.43 0.84
CA ARG A 67 -0.50 -19.07 2.09
C ARG A 67 0.96 -19.50 1.96
N THR A 68 1.88 -18.57 2.17
CA THR A 68 3.33 -18.78 2.09
C THR A 68 3.96 -18.33 3.40
N GLU A 69 4.92 -19.09 3.90
CA GLU A 69 5.73 -18.71 5.06
C GLU A 69 7.05 -18.12 4.59
N SER A 70 7.58 -17.16 5.33
CA SER A 70 8.88 -16.57 5.00
C SER A 70 9.97 -17.64 5.07
N LYS A 71 10.96 -17.55 4.18
CA LYS A 71 12.06 -18.51 4.10
C LYS A 71 13.16 -18.14 5.10
N GLY A 72 13.96 -19.13 5.48
CA GLY A 72 15.16 -18.86 6.27
C GLY A 72 16.14 -17.97 5.50
N VAL A 73 16.46 -16.81 6.08
CA VAL A 73 17.56 -15.93 5.66
C VAL A 73 18.64 -15.92 6.74
N THR A 74 19.89 -15.75 6.31
CA THR A 74 21.06 -15.82 7.20
C THR A 74 21.13 -14.59 8.09
N LEU A 75 20.95 -14.75 9.41
CA LEU A 75 21.20 -13.68 10.38
C LEU A 75 22.66 -13.19 10.28
N GLY A 76 22.86 -11.89 10.48
CA GLY A 76 24.15 -11.21 10.29
C GLY A 76 24.45 -10.84 8.84
N SER A 77 23.61 -11.23 7.87
CA SER A 77 23.77 -10.76 6.49
C SER A 77 23.58 -9.25 6.40
N ARG A 78 24.29 -8.61 5.47
CA ARG A 78 24.11 -7.19 5.19
C ARG A 78 22.74 -6.92 4.56
N ALA A 79 22.15 -5.77 4.86
CA ALA A 79 21.00 -5.28 4.12
C ALA A 79 21.37 -5.11 2.64
N PRO A 80 20.60 -5.70 1.70
CA PRO A 80 20.77 -5.40 0.30
C PRO A 80 20.47 -3.93 0.00
N ASP A 81 21.22 -3.33 -0.92
CA ASP A 81 20.95 -1.98 -1.40
C ASP A 81 19.63 -1.92 -2.17
N PHE A 82 19.00 -0.74 -2.13
CA PHE A 82 17.83 -0.42 -2.94
C PHE A 82 17.82 1.08 -3.27
N GLU A 83 17.15 1.41 -4.37
CA GLU A 83 16.83 2.77 -4.78
C GLU A 83 15.44 2.73 -5.41
N LEU A 84 14.41 3.11 -4.65
CA LEU A 84 13.01 2.92 -5.04
C LEU A 84 12.19 4.21 -4.90
N PRO A 85 11.24 4.47 -5.82
CA PRO A 85 10.34 5.60 -5.72
C PRO A 85 9.26 5.37 -4.65
N GLU A 86 8.93 6.43 -3.91
CA GLU A 86 7.74 6.53 -3.06
C GLU A 86 6.59 7.16 -3.86
N PRO A 87 5.51 6.42 -4.18
CA PRO A 87 4.41 6.95 -4.98
C PRO A 87 3.69 8.16 -4.36
N LEU A 88 3.65 8.27 -3.04
CA LEU A 88 2.96 9.35 -2.33
C LEU A 88 3.62 10.71 -2.54
N THR A 89 4.94 10.76 -2.48
CA THR A 89 5.71 12.02 -2.48
C THR A 89 6.50 12.22 -3.78
N GLY A 90 6.70 11.16 -4.56
CA GLY A 90 7.61 11.14 -5.71
C GLY A 90 9.09 11.10 -5.32
N LYS A 91 9.43 11.10 -4.03
CA LYS A 91 10.82 11.00 -3.57
C LYS A 91 11.36 9.60 -3.85
N VAL A 92 12.58 9.53 -4.36
CA VAL A 92 13.36 8.29 -4.43
C VAL A 92 14.10 8.10 -3.10
N TRP A 93 13.98 6.91 -2.52
CA TRP A 93 14.62 6.54 -1.27
C TRP A 93 15.67 5.45 -1.51
N LYS A 94 16.81 5.58 -0.83
CA LYS A 94 17.92 4.65 -0.85
C LYS A 94 18.16 4.06 0.53
N LEU A 95 18.87 2.94 0.61
CA LEU A 95 19.34 2.40 1.91
C LEU A 95 20.13 3.48 2.69
N ASP A 96 20.94 4.26 1.97
CA ASP A 96 21.77 5.35 2.52
C ASP A 96 20.96 6.44 3.26
N ASP A 97 19.70 6.67 2.90
CA ASP A 97 18.84 7.66 3.56
C ASP A 97 18.54 7.28 5.03
N PHE A 98 18.78 6.03 5.41
CA PHE A 98 18.53 5.50 6.75
C PHE A 98 19.82 5.35 7.58
N GLU A 99 20.98 5.72 7.04
CA GLU A 99 22.30 5.47 7.65
C GLU A 99 22.50 6.13 9.02
N SER A 100 21.74 7.18 9.34
CA SER A 100 21.82 7.87 10.63
C SER A 100 21.10 7.14 11.77
N TYR A 101 20.33 6.08 11.45
CA TYR A 101 19.53 5.35 12.43
C TYR A 101 20.26 4.09 12.95
N PRO A 102 20.19 3.80 14.27
CA PRO A 102 20.77 2.59 14.84
C PRO A 102 20.04 1.30 14.45
N ALA A 103 18.81 1.41 13.96
CA ALA A 103 17.99 0.28 13.54
C ALA A 103 17.12 0.65 12.33
N LEU A 104 16.93 -0.31 11.42
CA LEU A 104 16.07 -0.17 10.25
C LEU A 104 15.13 -1.38 10.14
N LEU A 105 13.83 -1.13 10.10
CA LEU A 105 12.81 -2.13 9.79
C LEU A 105 12.41 -1.98 8.33
N VAL A 106 12.74 -2.98 7.52
CA VAL A 106 12.25 -3.13 6.13
C VAL A 106 11.08 -4.12 6.14
N MET A 107 9.97 -3.72 5.52
CA MET A 107 8.75 -4.53 5.47
C MET A 107 8.30 -4.74 4.02
N PHE A 108 8.14 -5.98 3.59
CA PHE A 108 7.47 -6.27 2.33
C PHE A 108 5.97 -6.43 2.59
N ILE A 109 5.16 -5.51 2.06
CA ILE A 109 3.71 -5.46 2.27
C ILE A 109 2.98 -5.26 0.94
N CYS A 110 1.64 -5.28 0.97
CA CYS A 110 0.80 -4.95 -0.18
C CYS A 110 -0.59 -4.49 0.27
N ASN A 111 -1.37 -3.96 -0.67
CA ASN A 111 -2.64 -3.31 -0.35
C ASN A 111 -3.77 -4.33 -0.15
N HIS A 112 -3.76 -5.42 -0.93
CA HIS A 112 -4.90 -6.34 -0.98
C HIS A 112 -4.85 -7.53 -0.02
N CYS A 113 -3.66 -7.95 0.42
CA CYS A 113 -3.47 -9.18 1.19
C CYS A 113 -4.24 -9.15 2.52
N PRO A 114 -5.02 -10.19 2.85
CA PRO A 114 -5.75 -10.27 4.13
C PRO A 114 -4.82 -10.27 5.36
N PHE A 115 -3.61 -10.86 5.25
CA PHE A 115 -2.64 -10.83 6.35
C PHE A 115 -2.07 -9.43 6.58
N VAL A 116 -1.83 -8.66 5.51
CA VAL A 116 -1.41 -7.26 5.66
C VAL A 116 -2.56 -6.44 6.24
N LYS A 117 -3.77 -6.54 5.65
CA LYS A 117 -4.97 -5.84 6.13
C LYS A 117 -5.26 -6.08 7.61
N HIS A 118 -5.03 -7.31 8.08
CA HIS A 118 -5.11 -7.67 9.49
C HIS A 118 -4.17 -6.82 10.37
N LEU A 119 -2.94 -6.55 9.91
CA LEU A 119 -1.91 -5.86 10.69
C LEU A 119 -1.74 -4.35 10.42
N LYS A 120 -2.34 -3.78 9.37
CA LYS A 120 -2.05 -2.38 8.92
C LYS A 120 -2.07 -1.35 10.05
N LYS A 121 -3.11 -1.36 10.88
CA LYS A 121 -3.27 -0.39 11.98
C LYS A 121 -2.20 -0.57 13.05
N ASP A 122 -1.86 -1.81 13.38
CA ASP A 122 -0.87 -2.13 14.40
C ASP A 122 0.56 -1.90 13.91
N ILE A 123 0.84 -2.09 12.62
CA ILE A 123 2.10 -1.66 12.00
C ILE A 123 2.26 -0.14 12.15
N VAL A 124 1.23 0.65 11.82
CA VAL A 124 1.27 2.11 11.98
C VAL A 124 1.48 2.51 13.45
N LYS A 125 0.79 1.85 14.37
CA LYS A 125 0.93 2.10 15.82
C LYS A 125 2.35 1.78 16.31
N LEU A 126 2.89 0.62 15.93
CA LEU A 126 4.23 0.18 16.30
C LEU A 126 5.30 1.12 15.72
N SER A 127 5.21 1.45 14.43
CA SER A 127 6.16 2.35 13.77
C SER A 127 6.15 3.73 14.41
N ASN A 128 4.97 4.33 14.64
CA ASN A 128 4.87 5.62 15.33
C ASN A 128 5.51 5.62 16.73
N PHE A 129 5.45 4.51 17.44
CA PHE A 129 6.05 4.37 18.76
C PHE A 129 7.57 4.27 18.69
N TYR A 130 8.10 3.40 17.83
CA TYR A 130 9.54 3.12 17.77
C TYR A 130 10.33 4.13 16.94
N MET A 131 9.72 4.80 15.96
CA MET A 131 10.40 5.87 15.22
C MET A 131 10.82 7.02 16.12
N LYS A 132 10.03 7.32 17.16
CA LYS A 132 10.38 8.30 18.21
C LYS A 132 11.56 7.86 19.08
N LYS A 133 11.94 6.59 19.03
CA LYS A 133 13.05 5.98 19.78
C LYS A 133 14.27 5.68 18.92
N GLY A 134 14.28 6.12 17.65
CA GLY A 134 15.41 5.94 16.74
C GLY A 134 15.31 4.71 15.82
N LEU A 135 14.13 4.09 15.66
CA LEU A 135 13.91 3.12 14.58
C LEU A 135 13.62 3.85 13.26
N ALA A 136 14.37 3.56 12.20
CA ALA A 136 13.93 3.83 10.84
C ALA A 136 12.97 2.73 10.37
N VAL A 137 11.96 3.08 9.60
CA VAL A 137 11.01 2.12 9.03
C VAL A 137 10.80 2.44 7.55
N VAL A 138 10.75 1.40 6.72
CA VAL A 138 10.42 1.48 5.29
C VAL A 138 9.54 0.30 4.91
N ALA A 139 8.49 0.57 4.14
CA ALA A 139 7.64 -0.45 3.54
C ALA A 139 7.92 -0.53 2.03
N ILE A 140 7.88 -1.73 1.47
CA ILE A 140 8.11 -2.00 0.04
C ILE A 140 6.98 -2.88 -0.49
N SER A 141 6.38 -2.48 -1.61
CA SER A 141 5.47 -3.33 -2.40
C SER A 141 6.18 -3.78 -3.66
N SER A 142 6.30 -5.09 -3.83
CA SER A 142 6.92 -5.72 -5.02
C SER A 142 5.90 -6.55 -5.81
N ASN A 143 4.60 -6.33 -5.60
CA ASN A 143 3.56 -7.09 -6.28
C ASN A 143 3.34 -6.60 -7.72
N SER A 144 3.19 -7.54 -8.65
CA SER A 144 2.93 -7.30 -10.07
C SER A 144 1.58 -6.60 -10.27
N ILE A 145 1.62 -5.38 -10.79
CA ILE A 145 0.43 -4.59 -11.12
C ILE A 145 -0.35 -5.16 -12.32
N THR A 146 0.29 -5.98 -13.16
CA THR A 146 -0.38 -6.67 -14.27
C THR A 146 -1.39 -7.69 -13.74
N THR A 147 -1.05 -8.40 -12.68
CA THR A 147 -1.92 -9.43 -12.09
C THR A 147 -2.75 -8.90 -10.91
N HIS A 148 -2.23 -7.89 -10.21
CA HIS A 148 -2.85 -7.28 -9.03
C HIS A 148 -2.79 -5.74 -9.13
N PRO A 149 -3.60 -5.11 -10.01
CA PRO A 149 -3.57 -3.67 -10.24
C PRO A 149 -3.75 -2.81 -8.98
N GLN A 150 -4.48 -3.33 -7.98
CA GLN A 150 -4.72 -2.67 -6.70
C GLN A 150 -3.48 -2.48 -5.82
N ASP A 151 -2.36 -3.14 -6.13
CA ASP A 151 -1.07 -2.93 -5.48
C ASP A 151 -0.20 -1.89 -6.21
N GLY A 152 -0.73 -1.24 -7.24
CA GLY A 152 0.01 -0.26 -8.03
C GLY A 152 0.24 1.09 -7.32
N PRO A 153 1.18 1.91 -7.84
CA PRO A 153 1.63 3.16 -7.20
C PRO A 153 0.51 4.12 -6.79
N GLU A 154 -0.52 4.28 -7.63
CA GLU A 154 -1.68 5.13 -7.33
C GLU A 154 -2.40 4.68 -6.05
N PHE A 155 -2.77 3.41 -5.98
CA PHE A 155 -3.45 2.84 -4.81
C PHE A 155 -2.54 2.75 -3.59
N MET A 156 -1.22 2.58 -3.77
CA MET A 156 -0.26 2.66 -2.67
C MET A 156 -0.23 4.06 -2.05
N ALA A 157 -0.23 5.11 -2.87
CA ALA A 157 -0.28 6.49 -2.40
C ALA A 157 -1.61 6.79 -1.67
N GLU A 158 -2.73 6.32 -2.19
CA GLU A 158 -4.03 6.43 -1.51
C GLU A 158 -4.03 5.70 -0.16
N GLU A 159 -3.50 4.47 -0.13
CA GLU A 159 -3.46 3.67 1.09
C GLU A 159 -2.59 4.31 2.17
N ALA A 160 -1.40 4.81 1.79
CA ALA A 160 -0.52 5.53 2.70
C ALA A 160 -1.19 6.78 3.31
N LYS A 161 -2.00 7.51 2.53
CA LYS A 161 -2.82 8.64 3.01
C LYS A 161 -3.92 8.17 3.97
N ILE A 162 -4.69 7.16 3.59
CA ILE A 162 -5.84 6.66 4.38
C ILE A 162 -5.39 6.17 5.76
N PHE A 163 -4.29 5.43 5.81
CA PHE A 163 -3.78 4.87 7.06
C PHE A 163 -2.74 5.76 7.75
N ASN A 164 -2.42 6.93 7.19
CA ASN A 164 -1.40 7.86 7.67
C ASN A 164 -0.08 7.14 7.99
N TYR A 165 0.48 6.46 6.98
CA TYR A 165 1.76 5.77 7.15
C TYR A 165 2.85 6.78 7.56
N PRO A 166 3.52 6.59 8.71
CA PRO A 166 4.56 7.50 9.19
C PRO A 166 5.91 7.22 8.53
N PHE A 167 5.98 6.24 7.63
CA PHE A 167 7.17 5.75 6.95
C PHE A 167 6.93 5.75 5.42
N PRO A 168 8.01 5.84 4.61
CA PRO A 168 7.89 5.72 3.17
C PRO A 168 7.37 4.34 2.75
N TYR A 169 6.46 4.34 1.78
CA TYR A 169 5.94 3.12 1.15
C TYR A 169 6.38 3.07 -0.32
N LEU A 170 7.41 2.28 -0.59
CA LEU A 170 8.17 2.25 -1.83
C LEU A 170 7.64 1.19 -2.80
N TYR A 171 7.72 1.49 -4.10
CA TYR A 171 7.32 0.55 -5.15
C TYR A 171 8.53 -0.08 -5.83
N ASP A 172 8.63 -1.40 -5.76
CA ASP A 172 9.67 -2.23 -6.37
C ASP A 172 9.13 -2.89 -7.65
N GLU A 173 9.18 -2.15 -8.76
CA GLU A 173 8.60 -2.55 -10.04
C GLU A 173 9.30 -3.78 -10.65
N SER A 174 10.63 -3.81 -10.62
CA SER A 174 11.42 -4.92 -11.18
C SER A 174 11.36 -6.18 -10.33
N GLN A 175 11.02 -6.02 -9.04
CA GLN A 175 11.01 -7.07 -8.02
C GLN A 175 12.40 -7.57 -7.63
N ASP A 176 13.46 -6.88 -8.07
CA ASP A 176 14.85 -7.24 -7.75
C ASP A 176 15.14 -7.01 -6.27
N VAL A 177 14.56 -5.96 -5.67
CA VAL A 177 14.75 -5.69 -4.24
C VAL A 177 14.13 -6.81 -3.41
N ALA A 178 12.91 -7.25 -3.73
CA ALA A 178 12.33 -8.45 -3.08
C ALA A 178 13.20 -9.70 -3.25
N ARG A 179 13.75 -9.95 -4.45
CA ARG A 179 14.63 -11.10 -4.70
C ARG A 179 15.92 -11.01 -3.88
N ASN A 180 16.54 -9.83 -3.82
CA ASN A 180 17.79 -9.61 -3.09
C ASN A 180 17.62 -9.77 -1.58
N PHE A 181 16.48 -9.34 -1.04
CA PHE A 181 16.13 -9.58 0.36
C PHE A 181 15.71 -11.04 0.63
N GLY A 182 15.39 -11.82 -0.41
CA GLY A 182 14.83 -13.15 -0.27
C GLY A 182 13.36 -13.15 0.18
N ALA A 183 12.65 -12.03 0.02
CA ALA A 183 11.25 -11.90 0.40
C ALA A 183 10.36 -12.77 -0.49
N VAL A 184 9.36 -13.42 0.11
CA VAL A 184 8.48 -14.38 -0.56
C VAL A 184 7.00 -14.19 -0.24
N CYS A 185 6.65 -13.48 0.82
CA CYS A 185 5.28 -13.28 1.27
C CYS A 185 5.01 -11.85 1.75
N THR A 186 3.73 -11.53 1.97
CA THR A 186 3.29 -10.25 2.55
C THR A 186 2.28 -10.49 3.68
N PRO A 187 2.51 -9.93 4.89
CA PRO A 187 3.66 -9.12 5.27
C PRO A 187 4.89 -9.99 5.57
N GLU A 188 6.07 -9.41 5.36
CA GLU A 188 7.36 -10.02 5.72
C GLU A 188 8.30 -8.95 6.29
N PHE A 189 8.90 -9.22 7.46
CA PHE A 189 9.61 -8.23 8.26
C PHE A 189 11.09 -8.57 8.36
N PHE A 190 11.94 -7.57 8.11
CA PHE A 190 13.40 -7.64 8.24
C PHE A 190 13.88 -6.48 9.11
N LEU A 191 14.38 -6.79 10.30
CA LEU A 191 14.95 -5.80 11.20
C LEU A 191 16.48 -5.89 11.15
N PHE A 192 17.08 -4.76 10.83
CA PHE A 192 18.51 -4.58 10.79
C PHE A 192 18.98 -3.72 11.96
N LYS A 193 20.15 -4.09 12.50
CA LYS A 193 20.89 -3.30 13.47
C LYS A 193 22.06 -2.63 12.77
N LYS A 194 22.43 -1.45 13.24
CA LYS A 194 23.65 -0.76 12.87
C LYS A 194 24.51 -0.46 14.08
N ASP A 195 25.81 -0.71 13.97
CA ASP A 195 26.79 -0.37 15.00
C ASP A 195 27.80 0.66 14.46
N GLY A 196 27.61 1.92 14.85
CA GLY A 196 28.42 3.05 14.38
C GLY A 196 28.38 3.20 12.86
N ARG A 197 29.55 3.10 12.22
CA ARG A 197 29.71 3.22 10.76
C ARG A 197 29.67 1.88 10.01
N ARG A 198 29.33 0.78 10.70
CA ARG A 198 29.21 -0.54 10.05
C ARG A 198 27.93 -0.60 9.20
N PRO A 199 27.88 -1.47 8.18
CA PRO A 199 26.64 -1.71 7.44
C PRO A 199 25.51 -2.20 8.33
N PHE A 200 24.27 -2.05 7.86
CA PHE A 200 23.10 -2.70 8.46
C PHE A 200 23.23 -4.23 8.40
N GLU A 201 23.08 -4.90 9.55
CA GLU A 201 23.14 -6.35 9.68
C GLU A 201 21.78 -6.90 10.13
N LEU A 202 21.30 -7.96 9.46
CA LEU A 202 20.01 -8.58 9.74
C LEU A 202 20.06 -9.26 11.11
N VAL A 203 19.20 -8.84 12.03
CA VAL A 203 19.15 -9.39 13.39
C VAL A 203 17.81 -10.03 13.71
N TYR A 204 16.74 -9.68 12.99
CA TYR A 204 15.45 -10.37 13.10
C TYR A 204 14.77 -10.48 11.74
N HIS A 205 14.27 -11.68 11.44
CA HIS A 205 13.44 -11.98 10.30
C HIS A 205 12.33 -12.95 10.71
N GLY A 206 11.08 -12.53 10.62
CA GLY A 206 9.99 -13.34 11.13
C GLY A 206 8.67 -12.60 11.22
N GLN A 207 7.77 -13.14 12.05
CA GLN A 207 6.42 -12.65 12.23
C GLN A 207 6.33 -11.32 12.97
N PHE A 208 5.16 -10.68 12.88
CA PHE A 208 4.80 -9.56 13.75
C PHE A 208 4.48 -10.03 15.17
N ASP A 209 3.62 -11.05 15.26
CA ASP A 209 3.19 -11.76 16.46
C ASP A 209 2.49 -13.09 16.08
N ASP A 210 1.85 -13.75 17.05
CA ASP A 210 1.11 -15.02 16.85
C ASP A 210 -0.30 -14.85 16.22
N SER A 211 -0.78 -13.61 16.00
CA SER A 211 -2.10 -13.37 15.43
C SER A 211 -2.13 -13.69 13.93
N ARG A 212 -3.25 -14.22 13.45
CA ARG A 212 -3.49 -14.51 12.03
C ARG A 212 -4.95 -14.21 11.71
N PRO A 213 -5.30 -13.86 10.45
CA PRO A 213 -6.71 -13.69 10.06
C PRO A 213 -7.59 -14.92 10.34
N SER A 214 -6.97 -16.11 10.40
CA SER A 214 -7.66 -17.38 10.63
C SER A 214 -7.72 -17.81 12.10
N ASN A 215 -7.12 -17.04 13.03
CA ASN A 215 -7.17 -17.35 14.45
C ASN A 215 -7.81 -16.20 15.23
N ASN A 216 -8.27 -16.48 16.44
CA ASN A 216 -8.90 -15.47 17.32
C ASN A 216 -7.89 -14.82 18.27
N MET A 217 -6.59 -14.88 17.95
CA MET A 217 -5.56 -14.30 18.80
C MET A 217 -5.52 -12.78 18.59
N PRO A 218 -5.45 -11.98 19.67
CA PRO A 218 -5.34 -10.53 19.55
C PRO A 218 -4.01 -10.15 18.90
N ILE A 219 -4.02 -9.06 18.14
CA ILE A 219 -2.80 -8.44 17.60
C ILE A 219 -2.08 -7.74 18.77
N THR A 220 -0.79 -8.05 18.93
CA THR A 220 0.05 -7.55 20.03
C THR A 220 1.36 -6.95 19.54
N GLY A 221 1.86 -7.37 18.37
CA GLY A 221 3.20 -7.03 17.88
C GLY A 221 4.34 -7.53 18.75
N ARG A 222 4.09 -8.52 19.63
CA ARG A 222 5.00 -8.94 20.70
C ARG A 222 6.38 -9.31 20.16
N ASP A 223 6.45 -10.20 19.18
CA ASP A 223 7.71 -10.75 18.67
C ASP A 223 8.57 -9.65 18.04
N LEU A 224 7.97 -8.83 17.16
CA LEU A 224 8.68 -7.74 16.51
C LEU A 224 9.06 -6.63 17.50
N SER A 225 8.19 -6.29 18.46
CA SER A 225 8.47 -5.30 19.50
C SER A 225 9.64 -5.73 20.38
N LEU A 226 9.68 -7.00 20.80
CA LEU A 226 10.80 -7.55 21.58
C LEU A 226 12.11 -7.48 20.80
N ALA A 227 12.10 -7.81 19.50
CA ALA A 227 13.28 -7.69 18.66
C ALA A 227 13.77 -6.23 18.54
N ILE A 228 12.85 -5.29 18.31
CA ILE A 228 13.18 -3.86 18.22
C ILE A 228 13.71 -3.33 19.55
N ASP A 229 13.06 -3.65 20.66
CA ASP A 229 13.52 -3.25 22.00
C ASP A 229 14.93 -3.80 22.28
N SER A 230 15.20 -5.06 21.94
CA SER A 230 16.54 -5.64 22.07
C SER A 230 17.58 -4.85 21.26
N VAL A 231 17.29 -4.54 19.99
CA VAL A 231 18.21 -3.78 19.14
C VAL A 231 18.48 -2.38 19.70
N LEU A 232 17.42 -1.64 20.03
CA LEU A 232 17.54 -0.25 20.51
C LEU A 232 18.16 -0.15 21.91
N SER A 233 18.05 -1.20 22.74
CA SER A 233 18.69 -1.27 24.05
C SER A 233 20.08 -1.92 24.05
N GLY A 234 20.57 -2.34 22.88
CA GLY A 234 21.86 -3.03 22.75
C GLY A 234 21.88 -4.46 23.31
N GLN A 235 20.72 -5.04 23.61
CA GLN A 235 20.59 -6.41 24.09
C GLN A 235 20.57 -7.42 22.94
N PRO A 236 20.90 -8.70 23.20
CA PRO A 236 20.72 -9.76 22.21
C PRO A 236 19.25 -9.88 21.77
N VAL A 237 19.05 -10.05 20.45
CA VAL A 237 17.73 -10.37 19.89
C VAL A 237 17.39 -11.83 20.18
N PRO A 238 16.13 -12.18 20.51
CA PRO A 238 15.74 -13.57 20.71
C PRO A 238 16.13 -14.48 19.54
N SER A 239 16.72 -15.64 19.86
CA SER A 239 17.17 -16.62 18.87
C SER A 239 16.02 -17.36 18.19
N ILE A 240 14.89 -17.49 18.87
CA ILE A 240 13.68 -18.11 18.31
C ILE A 240 12.91 -17.05 17.54
N GLN A 241 12.91 -17.16 16.22
CA GLN A 241 12.19 -16.28 15.31
C GLN A 241 11.23 -17.12 14.47
N LYS A 242 9.93 -16.95 14.69
CA LYS A 242 8.91 -17.67 13.92
C LYS A 242 8.75 -16.99 12.56
N PRO A 243 8.61 -17.75 11.46
CA PRO A 243 8.48 -17.17 10.14
C PRO A 243 7.21 -16.31 10.02
N SER A 244 7.30 -15.27 9.20
CA SER A 244 6.12 -14.53 8.75
C SER A 244 5.22 -15.44 7.93
N VAL A 245 3.93 -15.11 7.90
CA VAL A 245 2.93 -15.86 7.13
C VAL A 245 2.04 -14.89 6.39
N GLY A 246 1.93 -15.10 5.09
CA GLY A 246 1.24 -14.16 4.22
C GLY A 246 0.74 -14.77 2.92
N CYS A 247 0.18 -13.92 2.07
CA CYS A 247 0.05 -14.26 0.65
C CYS A 247 1.44 -14.22 0.01
N SER A 248 1.71 -15.10 -0.96
CA SER A 248 2.93 -14.99 -1.76
C SER A 248 3.05 -13.62 -2.42
N ILE A 249 4.28 -13.10 -2.55
CA ILE A 249 4.57 -11.98 -3.44
C ILE A 249 4.08 -12.34 -4.86
N LYS A 250 3.50 -11.35 -5.53
CA LYS A 250 2.92 -11.51 -6.87
C LYS A 250 4.00 -11.25 -7.91
N TRP A 251 4.80 -12.26 -8.22
CA TRP A 251 5.86 -12.15 -9.21
C TRP A 251 5.30 -11.79 -10.59
N ASN A 252 6.05 -10.96 -11.33
CA ASN A 252 5.72 -10.59 -12.69
C ASN A 252 5.67 -11.86 -13.56
N PRO A 253 4.67 -11.98 -14.46
CA PRO A 253 4.64 -13.06 -15.43
C PRO A 253 5.94 -13.06 -16.24
N GLU A 254 6.49 -14.25 -16.50
CA GLU A 254 7.61 -14.37 -17.43
C GLU A 254 7.18 -13.84 -18.79
N VAL A 255 7.92 -12.84 -19.30
CA VAL A 255 7.78 -12.41 -20.68
C VAL A 255 8.41 -13.51 -21.52
N LYS A 256 7.59 -14.38 -22.11
CA LYS A 256 8.07 -15.29 -23.15
C LYS A 256 8.49 -14.42 -24.34
N ALA A 257 9.81 -14.33 -24.54
CA ALA A 257 10.41 -13.73 -25.72
C ALA A 257 10.07 -14.52 -26.99
#